data_AF-A0A966BGH4-F1
#
_entry.id   AF-A0A966BGH4-F1
#
_cell.length_a   1.000
_cell.length_b   1.000
_cell.length_c   1.000
_cell.angle_alpha   90.00
_cell.angle_beta   90.00
_cell.angle_gamma   90.00
#
_symmetry.space_group_name_H-M   'P 1'
#
loop_
_entity.id
_entity.type
_entity.pdbx_description
1 polymer ?
#
loop_
_entity_poly.entity_id
_entity_poly.type
_entity_poly.pdbx_seq_one_letter_code
_entity_poly.pdbx_strand_id
1 'polypeptide(L)'
;ALGQPVKWTEQRGENMVAMGHGRAMVMNTEMGVKKDGTIVGLRARVLAETGAYPGIGAFLPVLTQTLSQAVYNIPTIHFQAHSVVTNTTTTVAYRGAGRPEATQMVERILDKAAQAIGMDPSEIRRKNYIQPDQFPMTTITGANYDSGDHEKSLDAVLAASDYTSLRAEQAKRRAADDNKMLGIGLASYVEVTAPLGLHAEYGKCEINADGSATIRVGTSSHGQGHDTAFSMIVEDMLGIPSANVTHIDADTEEVKQGAGTMGSRSLQTAGSAIYEASKVVLEKGKQLAANMLEASADDIVVGEGALQVAGVPAKSVSWAELAAAVDDNSVRPSDMDGGLDHELVFDEGDSTFPFGSHVAVVEVDRETGEVELLRHIAVDDCGTILNPMLVTGQQHGGIAQGIAQALWEQVQYDEDANPVTANLMDYLMPSAADLPSFETSNTETASPRNPLGAKGIGESGTIGSTPAAHNAVCDALSHLGIEHIDMPCTPQAVWKALQTV
;
A
#
# COMPACT_ATOMS: atom_id res chain seq x y z
N ALA A 1 -15.15 -9.07 39.93
CA ALA A 1 -15.62 -8.51 38.65
C ALA A 1 -16.98 -7.84 38.87
N LEU A 2 -17.28 -6.73 38.16
CA LEU A 2 -18.50 -5.93 38.37
C LEU A 2 -19.79 -6.58 37.83
N GLY A 3 -19.70 -7.65 37.02
CA GLY A 3 -20.87 -8.38 36.49
C GLY A 3 -21.76 -7.55 35.55
N GLN A 4 -21.24 -6.46 35.00
CA GLN A 4 -21.95 -5.51 34.14
C GLN A 4 -21.07 -5.09 32.97
N PRO A 5 -21.65 -4.69 31.81
CA PRO A 5 -20.90 -4.12 30.71
C PRO A 5 -20.15 -2.84 31.13
N VAL A 6 -18.91 -2.69 30.66
CA VAL A 6 -18.10 -1.48 30.84
C VAL A 6 -17.76 -0.93 29.45
N LYS A 7 -18.09 0.34 29.20
CA LYS A 7 -17.71 1.04 27.98
C LYS A 7 -16.53 1.96 28.27
N TRP A 8 -15.49 1.87 27.45
CA TRP A 8 -14.38 2.82 27.41
C TRP A 8 -14.33 3.49 26.03
N THR A 9 -14.09 4.79 26.01
CA THR A 9 -13.93 5.59 24.79
C THR A 9 -13.00 6.74 25.14
N GLU A 10 -11.82 6.76 24.52
CA GLU A 10 -10.84 7.83 24.73
C GLU A 10 -11.25 9.12 23.98
N GLN A 11 -10.75 10.25 24.48
CA GLN A 11 -10.80 11.54 23.80
C GLN A 11 -9.61 11.72 22.87
N ARG A 12 -9.69 12.69 21.94
CA ARG A 12 -8.58 13.00 21.02
C ARG A 12 -7.28 13.32 21.76
N GLY A 13 -7.34 14.09 22.85
CA GLY A 13 -6.16 14.42 23.64
C GLY A 13 -5.51 13.18 24.28
N GLU A 14 -6.31 12.24 24.76
CA GLU A 14 -5.84 10.95 25.28
C GLU A 14 -5.20 10.13 24.14
N ASN A 15 -5.86 10.03 22.99
CA ASN A 15 -5.35 9.32 21.81
C ASN A 15 -3.96 9.81 21.39
N MET A 16 -3.76 11.13 21.32
CA MET A 16 -2.49 11.73 20.88
C MET A 16 -1.30 11.40 21.80
N VAL A 17 -1.53 11.02 23.07
CA VAL A 17 -0.46 10.73 24.04
C VAL A 17 -0.45 9.28 24.53
N ALA A 18 -1.54 8.54 24.37
CA ALA A 18 -1.70 7.19 24.88
C ALA A 18 -1.69 6.10 23.78
N MET A 19 -2.05 6.43 22.54
CA MET A 19 -1.89 5.51 21.40
C MET A 19 -0.48 5.63 20.79
N GLY A 20 -0.10 4.70 19.92
CA GLY A 20 1.25 4.69 19.36
C GLY A 20 1.53 5.78 18.32
N HIS A 21 2.79 6.17 18.18
CA HIS A 21 3.28 7.18 17.22
C HIS A 21 4.05 6.54 16.06
N GLY A 22 4.18 7.25 14.94
CA GLY A 22 5.20 7.00 13.91
C GLY A 22 5.89 8.32 13.61
N ARG A 23 7.12 8.39 13.09
CA ARG A 23 8.03 7.35 12.54
C ARG A 23 9.41 7.34 13.20
N ALA A 24 9.83 8.49 13.71
CA ALA A 24 10.95 8.72 14.62
C ALA A 24 12.27 7.98 14.30
N MET A 25 12.71 8.06 13.03
CA MET A 25 14.02 7.57 12.61
C MET A 25 14.91 8.72 12.10
N VAL A 26 16.13 8.81 12.62
CA VAL A 26 17.20 9.65 12.06
C VAL A 26 18.09 8.78 11.18
N MET A 27 18.13 9.07 9.88
CA MET A 27 18.77 8.23 8.86
C MET A 27 19.98 8.93 8.24
N ASN A 28 21.18 8.63 8.74
CA ASN A 28 22.43 9.15 8.17
C ASN A 28 22.87 8.26 7.00
N THR A 29 22.85 8.82 5.79
CA THR A 29 22.95 8.03 4.55
C THR A 29 24.00 8.57 3.60
N GLU A 30 24.76 7.66 3.00
CA GLU A 30 25.78 7.96 1.99
C GLU A 30 25.57 7.03 0.79
N MET A 31 25.59 7.57 -0.42
CA MET A 31 25.54 6.79 -1.66
C MET A 31 26.75 7.11 -2.53
N GLY A 32 27.42 6.06 -2.99
CA GLY A 32 28.44 6.19 -4.02
C GLY A 32 27.81 6.07 -5.40
N VAL A 33 28.14 7.01 -6.29
CA VAL A 33 27.78 6.96 -7.71
C VAL A 33 28.98 7.25 -8.59
N LYS A 34 29.04 6.63 -9.77
CA LYS A 34 29.99 7.01 -10.82
C LYS A 34 29.53 8.30 -11.50
N LYS A 35 30.44 8.96 -12.23
CA LYS A 35 30.11 10.17 -13.04
C LYS A 35 29.00 9.93 -14.07
N ASP A 36 28.82 8.68 -14.49
CA ASP A 36 27.78 8.31 -15.44
C ASP A 36 26.44 7.97 -14.76
N GLY A 37 26.32 8.13 -13.44
CA GLY A 37 25.11 7.83 -12.68
C GLY A 37 25.00 6.40 -12.15
N THR A 38 25.93 5.49 -12.47
CA THR A 38 25.86 4.11 -11.95
C THR A 38 26.08 4.08 -10.43
N ILE A 39 25.16 3.49 -9.68
CA ILE A 39 25.29 3.30 -8.22
C ILE A 39 26.38 2.26 -7.92
N VAL A 40 27.27 2.58 -6.98
CA VAL A 40 28.32 1.65 -6.51
C VAL A 40 28.09 1.10 -5.11
N GLY A 41 27.24 1.75 -4.32
CA GLY A 41 26.85 1.24 -3.01
C GLY A 41 26.16 2.28 -2.14
N LEU A 42 25.56 1.79 -1.06
CA LEU A 42 24.81 2.56 -0.07
C LEU A 42 25.33 2.23 1.33
N ARG A 43 25.52 3.26 2.16
CA ARG A 43 25.79 3.11 3.59
C ARG A 43 24.75 3.89 4.38
N ALA A 44 24.09 3.23 5.32
CA ALA A 44 23.08 3.83 6.18
C ALA A 44 23.38 3.55 7.66
N ARG A 45 23.22 4.58 8.50
CA ARG A 45 23.23 4.49 9.96
C ARG A 45 21.93 5.10 10.49
N VAL A 46 21.08 4.24 11.04
CA VAL A 46 19.74 4.61 11.50
C VAL A 46 19.71 4.61 13.04
N LEU A 47 19.22 5.71 13.61
CA LEU A 47 18.84 5.78 15.02
C LEU A 47 17.32 5.83 15.08
N ALA A 48 16.70 4.81 15.65
CA ALA A 48 15.25 4.69 15.76
C ALA A 48 14.81 4.88 17.21
N GLU A 49 13.96 5.85 17.43
CA GLU A 49 13.24 6.08 18.67
C GLU A 49 12.10 5.05 18.79
N THR A 50 11.76 4.60 20.00
CA THR A 50 10.78 3.51 20.21
C THR A 50 9.73 3.79 21.28
N GLY A 51 9.78 4.96 21.89
CA GLY A 51 9.12 5.36 23.12
C GLY A 51 9.64 4.63 24.35
N ALA A 52 8.85 4.74 25.43
CA ALA A 52 9.17 4.14 26.72
C ALA A 52 9.08 2.60 26.71
N TYR A 53 8.26 2.04 25.83
CA TYR A 53 8.06 0.60 25.72
C TYR A 53 8.43 0.11 24.32
N PRO A 54 9.61 -0.53 24.15
CA PRO A 54 10.11 -0.96 22.86
C PRO A 54 9.32 -2.17 22.36
N GLY A 55 8.23 -1.91 21.64
CA GLY A 55 7.40 -2.91 20.95
C GLY A 55 7.83 -3.06 19.49
N ILE A 56 6.86 -3.07 18.57
CA ILE A 56 7.13 -3.16 17.13
C ILE A 56 8.05 -2.04 16.62
N GLY A 57 8.01 -0.85 17.23
CA GLY A 57 8.90 0.28 16.92
C GLY A 57 10.38 -0.09 16.95
N ALA A 58 10.81 -0.93 17.89
CA ALA A 58 12.20 -1.39 17.97
C ALA A 58 12.62 -2.31 16.82
N PHE A 59 11.65 -2.93 16.15
CA PHE A 59 11.85 -3.84 15.02
C PHE A 59 11.73 -3.15 13.66
N LEU A 60 11.06 -1.99 13.56
CA LEU A 60 10.84 -1.28 12.29
C LEU A 60 12.13 -1.02 11.47
N PRO A 61 13.31 -0.73 12.06
CA PRO A 61 14.54 -0.58 11.29
C PRO A 61 14.98 -1.83 10.52
N VAL A 62 14.55 -3.03 10.95
CA VAL A 62 14.79 -4.27 10.21
C VAL A 62 14.00 -4.28 8.91
N LEU A 63 12.75 -3.83 8.92
CA LEU A 63 11.95 -3.68 7.70
C LEU A 63 12.55 -2.61 6.77
N THR A 64 13.05 -1.51 7.34
CA THR A 64 13.79 -0.48 6.59
C THR A 64 15.04 -1.06 5.92
N GLN A 65 15.81 -1.89 6.64
CA GLN A 65 16.97 -2.58 6.07
C GLN A 65 16.57 -3.48 4.90
N THR A 66 15.56 -4.33 5.10
CA THR A 66 15.10 -5.31 4.11
C THR A 66 14.77 -4.67 2.76
N LEU A 67 14.23 -3.45 2.76
CA LEU A 67 13.88 -2.70 1.55
C LEU A 67 14.88 -1.61 1.13
N SER A 68 16.04 -1.52 1.77
CA SER A 68 17.03 -0.47 1.45
C SER A 68 17.71 -0.62 0.08
N GLN A 69 17.55 -1.77 -0.60
CA GLN A 69 17.89 -1.90 -2.02
C GLN A 69 16.88 -1.18 -2.94
N ALA A 70 15.65 -0.95 -2.44
CA ALA A 70 14.55 -0.33 -3.16
C ALA A 70 14.33 -0.96 -4.54
N VAL A 71 14.08 -0.15 -5.56
CA VAL A 71 13.86 -0.56 -6.96
C VAL A 71 15.15 -0.58 -7.79
N TYR A 72 16.31 -0.45 -7.15
CA TYR A 72 17.58 -0.20 -7.84
C TYR A 72 18.58 -1.37 -7.72
N ASN A 73 19.42 -1.48 -8.74
CA ASN A 73 20.63 -2.29 -8.75
C ASN A 73 21.71 -1.62 -7.90
N ILE A 74 21.66 -1.84 -6.58
CA ILE A 74 22.67 -1.39 -5.62
C ILE A 74 23.58 -2.58 -5.27
N PRO A 75 24.84 -2.62 -5.74
CA PRO A 75 25.66 -3.83 -5.64
C PRO A 75 26.21 -4.08 -4.23
N THR A 76 26.20 -3.10 -3.34
CA THR A 76 26.66 -3.26 -1.96
C THR A 76 25.91 -2.32 -1.02
N ILE A 77 25.38 -2.86 0.07
CA ILE A 77 24.68 -2.12 1.11
C ILE A 77 25.32 -2.43 2.46
N HIS A 78 25.71 -1.39 3.20
CA HIS A 78 26.07 -1.47 4.61
C HIS A 78 25.03 -0.73 5.44
N PHE A 79 24.21 -1.48 6.19
CA PHE A 79 23.14 -0.93 7.02
C PHE A 79 23.41 -1.22 8.50
N GLN A 80 23.34 -0.19 9.33
CA GLN A 80 23.41 -0.29 10.78
C GLN A 80 22.22 0.44 11.38
N ALA A 81 21.52 -0.18 12.32
CA ALA A 81 20.45 0.46 13.08
C ALA A 81 20.62 0.25 14.58
N HIS A 82 20.32 1.29 15.35
CA HIS A 82 20.16 1.21 16.81
C HIS A 82 18.76 1.69 17.18
N SER A 83 18.02 0.86 17.89
CA SER A 83 16.75 1.22 18.50
C SER A 83 16.98 1.69 19.94
N VAL A 84 16.47 2.87 20.28
CA VAL A 84 16.65 3.49 21.61
C VAL A 84 15.30 3.76 22.27
N VAL A 85 15.25 3.58 23.58
CA VAL A 85 14.09 3.92 24.40
C VAL A 85 14.18 5.36 24.86
N THR A 86 13.05 6.04 24.93
CA THR A 86 12.95 7.42 25.45
C THR A 86 11.72 7.58 26.34
N ASN A 87 11.52 8.75 26.94
CA ASN A 87 10.37 9.04 27.79
C ASN A 87 9.12 9.48 27.01
N THR A 88 8.98 9.09 25.74
CA THR A 88 7.82 9.39 24.88
C THR A 88 6.88 8.18 24.75
N THR A 89 5.72 8.41 24.14
CA THR A 89 4.78 7.35 23.77
C THR A 89 5.40 6.37 22.77
N THR A 90 5.03 5.09 22.87
CA THR A 90 5.58 4.01 22.04
C THR A 90 5.42 4.26 20.55
N THR A 91 6.52 4.05 19.81
CA THR A 91 6.49 4.03 18.35
C THR A 91 5.87 2.72 17.85
N VAL A 92 4.92 2.81 16.93
CA VAL A 92 4.19 1.68 16.34
C VAL A 92 4.15 1.78 14.81
N ALA A 93 3.53 0.79 14.19
CA ALA A 93 3.24 0.84 12.76
C ALA A 93 2.14 1.87 12.48
N TYR A 94 2.45 2.80 11.59
CA TYR A 94 1.48 3.58 10.83
C TYR A 94 1.71 3.26 9.35
N ARG A 95 0.67 3.19 8.53
CA ARG A 95 0.69 2.89 7.08
C ARG A 95 2.08 2.80 6.42
N GLY A 96 2.53 1.60 6.09
CA GLY A 96 3.86 1.30 5.55
C GLY A 96 4.81 0.81 6.63
N ALA A 97 5.22 1.64 7.59
CA ALA A 97 6.10 1.27 8.71
C ALA A 97 7.37 0.47 8.32
N GLY A 98 8.47 1.18 8.11
CA GLY A 98 9.74 0.66 7.61
C GLY A 98 9.92 0.88 6.10
N ARG A 99 8.84 0.79 5.31
CA ARG A 99 8.88 1.05 3.85
C ARG A 99 9.02 2.54 3.52
N PRO A 100 8.17 3.45 4.07
CA PRO A 100 8.33 4.88 3.82
C PRO A 100 9.73 5.37 4.19
N GLU A 101 10.31 4.87 5.29
CA GLU A 101 11.65 5.20 5.75
C GLU A 101 12.74 4.72 4.78
N ALA A 102 12.63 3.49 4.26
CA ALA A 102 13.57 2.96 3.27
C ALA A 102 13.51 3.76 1.96
N THR A 103 12.30 4.02 1.45
CA THR A 103 12.11 4.82 0.25
C THR A 103 12.58 6.25 0.46
N GLN A 104 12.23 6.90 1.58
CA GLN A 104 12.66 8.25 1.91
C GLN A 104 14.19 8.36 1.95
N MET A 105 14.85 7.37 2.55
CA MET A 105 16.30 7.31 2.62
C MET A 105 16.94 7.23 1.23
N VAL A 106 16.48 6.28 0.40
CA VAL A 106 17.07 6.02 -0.93
C VAL A 106 16.75 7.14 -1.90
N GLU A 107 15.50 7.61 -1.96
CA GLU A 107 15.07 8.62 -2.93
C GLU A 107 15.66 9.99 -2.65
N ARG A 108 15.87 10.36 -1.38
CA ARG A 108 16.52 11.64 -1.04
C ARG A 108 18.00 11.61 -1.39
N ILE A 109 18.72 10.55 -1.04
CA ILE A 109 20.17 10.49 -1.32
C ILE A 109 20.44 10.35 -2.83
N LEU A 110 19.53 9.71 -3.57
CA LEU A 110 19.64 9.57 -5.02
C LEU A 110 19.46 10.92 -5.74
N ASP A 111 18.51 11.76 -5.32
CA ASP A 111 18.38 13.13 -5.84
C ASP A 111 19.61 13.99 -5.53
N LYS A 112 20.17 13.88 -4.31
CA LYS A 112 21.44 14.56 -3.98
C LYS A 112 22.59 14.07 -4.86
N ALA A 113 22.65 12.76 -5.14
CA ALA A 113 23.66 12.19 -6.01
C ALA A 113 23.51 12.68 -7.46
N ALA A 114 22.26 12.77 -7.97
CA ALA A 114 21.93 13.31 -9.28
C ALA A 114 22.41 14.77 -9.41
N GLN A 115 22.07 15.61 -8.42
CA GLN A 115 22.50 17.00 -8.35
C GLN A 115 24.03 17.12 -8.36
N ALA A 116 24.73 16.31 -7.55
CA ALA A 116 26.19 16.36 -7.42
C ALA A 116 26.94 16.03 -8.72
N ILE A 117 26.33 15.23 -9.61
CA ILE A 117 26.91 14.88 -10.93
C ILE A 117 26.28 15.64 -12.10
N GLY A 118 25.28 16.49 -11.85
CA GLY A 118 24.56 17.24 -12.88
C GLY A 118 23.70 16.36 -13.81
N MET A 119 23.11 15.29 -13.27
CA MET A 119 22.22 14.37 -13.99
C MET A 119 20.76 14.64 -13.61
N ASP A 120 19.82 14.46 -14.55
CA ASP A 120 18.40 14.60 -14.23
C ASP A 120 17.95 13.48 -13.25
N PRO A 121 17.13 13.80 -12.23
CA PRO A 121 16.63 12.80 -11.28
C PRO A 121 15.92 11.60 -11.90
N SER A 122 15.26 11.75 -13.05
CA SER A 122 14.64 10.63 -13.76
C SER A 122 15.66 9.72 -14.47
N GLU A 123 16.75 10.31 -14.99
CA GLU A 123 17.79 9.56 -15.70
C GLU A 123 18.62 8.68 -14.77
N ILE A 124 18.98 9.20 -13.59
CA ILE A 124 19.74 8.40 -12.61
C ILE A 124 18.90 7.21 -12.11
N ARG A 125 17.58 7.38 -11.95
CA ARG A 125 16.67 6.30 -11.57
C ARG A 125 16.59 5.24 -12.66
N ARG A 126 16.26 5.66 -13.88
CA ARG A 126 16.16 4.78 -15.06
C ARG A 126 17.42 3.95 -15.25
N LYS A 127 18.59 4.58 -15.13
CA LYS A 127 19.88 3.90 -15.29
C LYS A 127 20.12 2.77 -14.30
N ASN A 128 19.53 2.85 -13.11
CA ASN A 128 19.81 1.92 -12.03
C ASN A 128 18.64 1.00 -11.71
N TYR A 129 17.51 1.00 -12.43
CA TYR A 129 16.41 0.08 -12.12
C TYR A 129 16.81 -1.39 -12.25
N ILE A 130 16.22 -2.20 -11.37
CA ILE A 130 16.14 -3.65 -11.54
C ILE A 130 15.25 -3.92 -12.76
N GLN A 131 15.73 -4.75 -13.68
CA GLN A 131 15.08 -5.02 -14.97
C GLN A 131 14.00 -6.12 -14.84
N PRO A 132 12.92 -6.08 -15.65
CA PRO A 132 11.82 -7.03 -15.56
C PRO A 132 12.22 -8.51 -15.70
N ASP A 133 13.24 -8.80 -16.50
CA ASP A 133 13.77 -10.16 -16.72
C ASP A 133 14.58 -10.72 -15.54
N GLN A 134 14.84 -9.89 -14.52
CA GLN A 134 15.51 -10.31 -13.29
C GLN A 134 14.53 -10.88 -12.25
N PHE A 135 13.22 -10.71 -12.40
CA PHE A 135 12.23 -11.20 -11.44
C PHE A 135 11.79 -12.65 -11.72
N PRO A 136 11.45 -13.46 -10.69
CA PRO A 136 11.57 -13.16 -9.27
C PRO A 136 13.03 -13.16 -8.79
N MET A 137 13.35 -12.33 -7.81
CA MET A 137 14.71 -12.27 -7.24
C MET A 137 14.72 -12.00 -5.74
N THR A 138 15.82 -12.38 -5.08
CA THR A 138 16.10 -11.94 -3.71
C THR A 138 17.09 -10.78 -3.73
N THR A 139 16.73 -9.65 -3.11
CA THR A 139 17.62 -8.50 -2.94
C THR A 139 18.82 -8.87 -2.06
N ILE A 140 19.91 -8.10 -2.14
CA ILE A 140 21.08 -8.31 -1.28
C ILE A 140 20.78 -8.07 0.20
N THR A 141 19.63 -7.43 0.50
CA THR A 141 19.10 -7.22 1.85
C THR A 141 18.04 -8.25 2.25
N GLY A 142 17.79 -9.27 1.41
CA GLY A 142 16.99 -10.45 1.74
C GLY A 142 15.50 -10.37 1.39
N ALA A 143 15.02 -9.31 0.74
CA ALA A 143 13.64 -9.21 0.27
C ALA A 143 13.45 -10.06 -0.99
N ASN A 144 12.41 -10.91 -1.03
CA ASN A 144 12.16 -11.82 -2.14
C ASN A 144 11.14 -11.22 -3.12
N TYR A 145 11.57 -10.35 -4.03
CA TYR A 145 10.70 -9.67 -4.99
C TYR A 145 10.04 -10.64 -5.97
N ASP A 146 8.72 -10.46 -6.18
CA ASP A 146 7.88 -11.37 -6.94
C ASP A 146 7.85 -11.07 -8.45
N SER A 147 7.56 -9.82 -8.81
CA SER A 147 7.51 -9.31 -10.19
C SER A 147 7.66 -7.79 -10.19
N GLY A 148 8.19 -7.19 -11.26
CA GLY A 148 8.33 -5.73 -11.36
C GLY A 148 8.67 -5.21 -12.74
N ASP A 149 8.12 -4.02 -13.07
CA ASP A 149 8.45 -3.23 -14.26
C ASP A 149 8.53 -1.74 -13.88
N HIS A 150 9.61 -1.39 -13.19
CA HIS A 150 9.77 -0.06 -12.59
C HIS A 150 9.86 1.06 -13.64
N GLU A 151 10.49 0.80 -14.78
CA GLU A 151 10.62 1.77 -15.87
C GLU A 151 9.26 2.12 -16.47
N LYS A 152 8.36 1.15 -16.63
CA LYS A 152 6.98 1.41 -17.08
C LYS A 152 6.23 2.38 -16.16
N SER A 153 6.37 2.26 -14.85
CA SER A 153 5.77 3.20 -13.89
C SER A 153 6.40 4.60 -13.98
N LEU A 154 7.72 4.68 -14.19
CA LEU A 154 8.44 5.93 -14.38
C LEU A 154 7.97 6.63 -15.67
N ASP A 155 7.94 5.92 -16.78
CA ASP A 155 7.53 6.48 -18.08
C ASP A 155 6.10 7.02 -18.02
N ALA A 156 5.20 6.27 -17.38
CA ALA A 156 3.81 6.68 -17.19
C ALA A 156 3.70 7.96 -16.36
N VAL A 157 4.42 8.08 -15.23
CA VAL A 157 4.33 9.28 -14.38
C VAL A 157 4.98 10.51 -15.03
N LEU A 158 6.08 10.32 -15.77
CA LEU A 158 6.74 11.41 -16.49
C LEU A 158 5.88 11.94 -17.64
N ALA A 159 5.18 11.03 -18.35
CA ALA A 159 4.23 11.40 -19.39
C ALA A 159 3.01 12.15 -18.81
N ALA A 160 2.40 11.61 -17.75
CA ALA A 160 1.22 12.22 -17.12
C ALA A 160 1.51 13.59 -16.49
N SER A 161 2.71 13.78 -15.93
CA SER A 161 3.11 15.07 -15.34
C SER A 161 3.52 16.12 -16.38
N ASP A 162 3.80 15.71 -17.62
CA ASP A 162 4.52 16.52 -18.62
C ASP A 162 5.86 17.02 -18.06
N TYR A 163 6.66 16.07 -17.56
CA TYR A 163 7.89 16.34 -16.81
C TYR A 163 8.88 17.26 -17.57
N THR A 164 9.00 17.09 -18.89
CA THR A 164 9.88 17.92 -19.73
C THR A 164 9.44 19.38 -19.71
N SER A 165 8.13 19.66 -19.85
CA SER A 165 7.59 21.02 -19.78
C SER A 165 7.74 21.60 -18.38
N LEU A 166 7.52 20.80 -17.32
CA LEU A 166 7.74 21.23 -15.94
C LEU A 166 9.19 21.66 -15.70
N ARG A 167 10.17 20.85 -16.14
CA ARG A 167 11.61 21.19 -16.03
C ARG A 167 11.98 22.44 -16.83
N ALA A 168 11.41 22.63 -18.02
CA ALA A 168 11.61 23.83 -18.82
C ALA A 168 11.04 25.09 -18.14
N GLU A 169 9.84 25.00 -17.55
CA GLU A 169 9.24 26.10 -16.80
C GLU A 169 10.04 26.42 -15.53
N GLN A 170 10.48 25.40 -14.78
CA GLN A 170 11.35 25.60 -13.62
C GLN A 170 12.64 26.35 -13.99
N ALA A 171 13.31 25.94 -15.05
CA ALA A 171 14.53 26.60 -15.52
C ALA A 171 14.28 28.07 -15.90
N LYS A 172 13.15 28.35 -16.56
CA LYS A 172 12.73 29.71 -16.92
C LYS A 172 12.47 30.57 -15.68
N ARG A 173 11.76 30.06 -14.67
CA ARG A 173 11.47 30.79 -13.42
C ARG A 173 12.72 31.06 -12.59
N ARG A 174 13.64 30.08 -12.52
CA ARG A 174 14.96 30.27 -11.91
C ARG A 174 15.77 31.36 -12.62
N ALA A 175 15.77 31.37 -13.96
CA ALA A 175 16.47 32.40 -14.74
C ALA A 175 15.83 33.81 -14.60
N ALA A 176 14.53 33.87 -14.30
CA ALA A 176 13.82 35.11 -14.01
C ALA A 176 13.97 35.60 -12.56
N ASP A 177 14.59 34.81 -11.68
CA ASP A 177 14.69 35.05 -10.24
C ASP A 177 13.32 35.25 -9.57
N ASP A 178 12.35 34.40 -9.94
CA ASP A 178 11.00 34.47 -9.40
C ASP A 178 10.96 34.24 -7.87
N ASN A 179 10.10 34.99 -7.18
CA ASN A 179 9.91 34.87 -5.73
C ASN A 179 9.23 33.55 -5.32
N LYS A 180 8.44 32.96 -6.24
CA LYS A 180 7.80 31.65 -6.08
C LYS A 180 8.63 30.60 -6.82
N MET A 181 9.43 29.85 -6.07
CA MET A 181 10.37 28.89 -6.62
C MET A 181 9.67 27.55 -6.88
N LEU A 182 9.63 27.15 -8.15
CA LEU A 182 9.03 25.88 -8.56
C LEU A 182 9.96 24.71 -8.24
N GLY A 183 9.44 23.70 -7.55
CA GLY A 183 10.11 22.45 -7.22
C GLY A 183 9.41 21.25 -7.86
N ILE A 184 10.19 20.29 -8.36
CA ILE A 184 9.69 19.07 -9.01
C ILE A 184 10.39 17.88 -8.39
N GLY A 185 9.66 17.19 -7.53
CA GLY A 185 10.15 16.00 -6.83
C GLY A 185 9.68 14.73 -7.51
N LEU A 186 10.59 13.78 -7.65
CA LEU A 186 10.33 12.44 -8.16
C LEU A 186 10.62 11.43 -7.05
N ALA A 187 9.80 10.40 -6.95
CA ALA A 187 10.08 9.24 -6.12
C ALA A 187 9.61 7.95 -6.79
N SER A 188 10.45 6.92 -6.78
CA SER A 188 10.05 5.56 -7.14
C SER A 188 10.22 4.65 -5.93
N TYR A 189 9.24 3.78 -5.72
CA TYR A 189 9.19 2.95 -4.52
C TYR A 189 8.87 1.50 -4.84
N VAL A 190 9.19 0.65 -3.88
CA VAL A 190 8.71 -0.72 -3.79
C VAL A 190 8.25 -0.95 -2.36
N GLU A 191 7.16 -1.68 -2.23
CA GLU A 191 6.52 -2.06 -0.99
C GLU A 191 6.73 -3.56 -0.75
N VAL A 192 6.46 -4.00 0.47
CA VAL A 192 6.28 -5.41 0.79
C VAL A 192 4.95 -5.57 1.51
N THR A 193 4.09 -6.44 0.99
CA THR A 193 2.77 -6.76 1.56
C THR A 193 2.82 -8.11 2.26
N ALA A 194 1.91 -8.37 3.19
CA ALA A 194 1.92 -9.60 4.01
C ALA A 194 3.32 -9.93 4.60
N PRO A 195 4.05 -8.94 5.14
CA PRO A 195 5.42 -9.15 5.62
C PRO A 195 5.44 -10.14 6.79
N LEU A 196 6.63 -10.66 7.14
CA LEU A 196 6.86 -11.39 8.40
C LEU A 196 5.93 -12.61 8.60
N GLY A 197 5.62 -13.33 7.52
CA GLY A 197 4.78 -14.54 7.60
C GLY A 197 3.28 -14.26 7.70
N LEU A 198 2.84 -13.03 7.42
CA LEU A 198 1.42 -12.69 7.33
C LEU A 198 0.79 -13.15 6.00
N HIS A 199 1.27 -14.20 5.36
CA HIS A 199 0.75 -14.69 4.06
C HIS A 199 -0.45 -15.62 4.18
N ALA A 200 -0.72 -16.17 5.37
CA ALA A 200 -1.82 -17.10 5.60
C ALA A 200 -3.13 -16.41 5.99
N GLU A 201 -4.27 -16.78 5.40
CA GLU A 201 -5.57 -16.24 5.85
C GLU A 201 -6.75 -17.19 5.63
N TYR A 202 -7.72 -17.12 6.55
CA TYR A 202 -8.96 -17.87 6.51
C TYR A 202 -9.98 -17.27 5.55
N GLY A 203 -10.65 -18.15 4.79
CA GLY A 203 -11.82 -17.82 3.99
C GLY A 203 -12.80 -18.98 3.93
N LYS A 204 -14.10 -18.65 3.95
CA LYS A 204 -15.21 -19.57 3.69
C LYS A 204 -16.19 -18.94 2.72
N CYS A 205 -16.73 -19.74 1.80
CA CYS A 205 -17.87 -19.42 0.96
C CYS A 205 -18.96 -20.48 1.18
N GLU A 206 -20.21 -20.04 1.34
CA GLU A 206 -21.37 -20.89 1.63
C GLU A 206 -22.58 -20.39 0.86
N ILE A 207 -23.29 -21.28 0.18
CA ILE A 207 -24.59 -20.99 -0.44
C ILE A 207 -25.70 -21.21 0.58
N ASN A 208 -26.51 -20.18 0.79
CA ASN A 208 -27.66 -20.21 1.68
C ASN A 208 -28.86 -20.90 1.02
N ALA A 209 -29.85 -21.29 1.81
CA ALA A 209 -31.05 -21.99 1.33
C ALA A 209 -31.87 -21.21 0.29
N ASP A 210 -31.78 -19.88 0.27
CA ASP A 210 -32.46 -19.02 -0.71
C ASP A 210 -31.61 -18.74 -1.97
N GLY A 211 -30.43 -19.34 -2.09
CA GLY A 211 -29.49 -19.16 -3.20
C GLY A 211 -28.60 -17.93 -3.09
N SER A 212 -28.71 -17.13 -2.03
CA SER A 212 -27.72 -16.10 -1.70
C SER A 212 -26.41 -16.75 -1.19
N ALA A 213 -25.34 -15.97 -1.06
CA ALA A 213 -24.07 -16.46 -0.52
C ALA A 213 -23.71 -15.78 0.80
N THR A 214 -23.01 -16.51 1.67
CA THR A 214 -22.36 -15.97 2.86
C THR A 214 -20.86 -16.23 2.76
N ILE A 215 -20.05 -15.20 2.90
CA ILE A 215 -18.59 -15.31 3.01
C ILE A 215 -18.12 -14.95 4.42
N ARG A 216 -17.15 -15.71 4.92
CA ARG A 216 -16.48 -15.46 6.20
C ARG A 216 -15.00 -15.31 5.97
N VAL A 217 -14.38 -14.27 6.54
CA VAL A 217 -12.95 -14.00 6.36
C VAL A 217 -12.28 -13.64 7.68
N GLY A 218 -11.02 -14.04 7.84
CA GLY A 218 -10.22 -13.71 9.03
C GLY A 218 -9.63 -12.28 9.04
N THR A 219 -9.80 -11.54 7.94
CA THR A 219 -9.47 -10.11 7.87
C THR A 219 -10.59 -9.25 8.46
N SER A 220 -10.34 -7.97 8.75
CA SER A 220 -11.35 -7.05 9.33
C SER A 220 -11.33 -5.70 8.61
N SER A 221 -12.50 -5.25 8.15
CA SER A 221 -12.65 -3.98 7.44
C SER A 221 -12.60 -2.77 8.38
N HIS A 222 -11.84 -1.74 7.98
CA HIS A 222 -11.79 -0.44 8.65
C HIS A 222 -11.90 0.72 7.64
N GLY A 223 -12.50 0.46 6.46
CA GLY A 223 -12.77 1.47 5.43
C GLY A 223 -12.21 1.19 4.03
N GLN A 224 -11.55 0.04 3.82
CA GLN A 224 -10.91 -0.33 2.57
C GLN A 224 -11.83 -1.01 1.53
N GLY A 225 -13.08 -1.31 1.89
CA GLY A 225 -14.07 -1.90 0.98
C GLY A 225 -13.95 -3.42 0.77
N HIS A 226 -13.58 -4.18 1.80
CA HIS A 226 -13.49 -5.65 1.76
C HIS A 226 -14.80 -6.33 1.35
N ASP A 227 -15.90 -5.90 1.95
CA ASP A 227 -17.25 -6.40 1.67
C ASP A 227 -17.58 -6.30 0.18
N THR A 228 -17.27 -5.16 -0.44
CA THR A 228 -17.45 -4.94 -1.87
C THR A 228 -16.50 -5.82 -2.69
N ALA A 229 -15.20 -5.76 -2.39
CA ALA A 229 -14.17 -6.47 -3.15
C ALA A 229 -14.38 -8.00 -3.13
N PHE A 230 -14.59 -8.58 -1.95
CA PHE A 230 -14.77 -10.03 -1.84
C PHE A 230 -16.10 -10.51 -2.43
N SER A 231 -17.17 -9.70 -2.35
CA SER A 231 -18.43 -10.02 -3.02
C SER A 231 -18.30 -10.02 -4.55
N MET A 232 -17.49 -9.12 -5.13
CA MET A 232 -17.20 -9.13 -6.57
C MET A 232 -16.50 -10.43 -7.01
N ILE A 233 -15.61 -10.99 -6.17
CA ILE A 233 -14.97 -12.29 -6.44
C ILE A 233 -16.04 -13.40 -6.48
N VAL A 234 -16.95 -13.41 -5.50
CA VAL A 234 -18.06 -14.38 -5.46
C VAL A 234 -18.96 -14.23 -6.67
N GLU A 235 -19.28 -13.00 -7.08
CA GLU A 235 -20.12 -12.73 -8.25
C GLU A 235 -19.48 -13.22 -9.54
N ASP A 236 -18.19 -12.93 -9.76
CA ASP A 236 -17.45 -13.41 -10.94
C ASP A 236 -17.39 -14.95 -10.98
N MET A 237 -17.17 -15.58 -9.83
CA MET A 237 -17.03 -17.04 -9.73
C MET A 237 -18.36 -17.79 -9.81
N LEU A 238 -19.43 -17.28 -9.18
CA LEU A 238 -20.68 -18.02 -8.96
C LEU A 238 -21.88 -17.42 -9.70
N GLY A 239 -21.75 -16.23 -10.29
CA GLY A 239 -22.86 -15.51 -10.92
C GLY A 239 -23.92 -15.01 -9.93
N ILE A 240 -23.63 -15.04 -8.62
CA ILE A 240 -24.51 -14.53 -7.57
C ILE A 240 -24.25 -13.02 -7.45
N PRO A 241 -25.25 -12.15 -7.67
CA PRO A 241 -25.04 -10.71 -7.58
C PRO A 241 -24.43 -10.31 -6.24
N SER A 242 -23.43 -9.41 -6.23
CA SER A 242 -22.74 -8.97 -5.00
C SER A 242 -23.71 -8.47 -3.92
N ALA A 243 -24.85 -7.89 -4.31
CA ALA A 243 -25.90 -7.45 -3.38
C ALA A 243 -26.57 -8.58 -2.59
N ASN A 244 -26.43 -9.82 -3.06
CA ASN A 244 -26.92 -11.05 -2.42
C ASN A 244 -25.78 -11.83 -1.75
N VAL A 245 -24.65 -11.18 -1.48
CA VAL A 245 -23.52 -11.76 -0.73
C VAL A 245 -23.46 -11.11 0.65
N THR A 246 -23.56 -11.91 1.69
CA THR A 246 -23.38 -11.47 3.08
C THR A 246 -21.91 -11.66 3.46
N HIS A 247 -21.25 -10.58 3.89
CA HIS A 247 -19.87 -10.61 4.37
C HIS A 247 -19.82 -10.61 5.90
N ILE A 248 -19.11 -11.57 6.48
CA ILE A 248 -18.91 -11.69 7.92
C ILE A 248 -17.40 -11.63 8.22
N ASP A 249 -16.99 -10.60 8.95
CA ASP A 249 -15.69 -10.45 9.57
C ASP A 249 -15.84 -10.03 11.05
N ALA A 250 -14.73 -10.03 11.79
CA ALA A 250 -14.61 -9.54 13.17
C ALA A 250 -15.51 -10.19 14.26
N ASP A 251 -16.48 -11.03 13.91
CA ASP A 251 -17.22 -11.86 14.85
C ASP A 251 -16.45 -13.17 15.11
N THR A 252 -15.75 -13.24 16.25
CA THR A 252 -14.92 -14.40 16.60
C THR A 252 -15.72 -15.66 16.96
N GLU A 253 -17.04 -15.57 17.12
CA GLU A 253 -17.90 -16.75 17.28
C GLU A 253 -18.09 -17.45 15.92
N GLU A 254 -18.28 -16.66 14.86
CA GLU A 254 -18.43 -17.13 13.47
C GLU A 254 -17.08 -17.36 12.78
N VAL A 255 -16.06 -16.54 13.07
CA VAL A 255 -14.73 -16.55 12.46
C VAL A 255 -13.68 -16.91 13.50
N LYS A 256 -13.37 -18.21 13.60
CA LYS A 256 -12.54 -18.75 14.70
C LYS A 256 -11.04 -18.49 14.55
N GLN A 257 -10.57 -18.11 13.37
CA GLN A 257 -9.17 -17.86 13.09
C GLN A 257 -9.00 -16.79 12.02
N GLY A 258 -7.92 -16.03 12.11
CA GLY A 258 -7.53 -15.03 11.13
C GLY A 258 -6.32 -14.25 11.59
N ALA A 259 -5.58 -13.68 10.64
CA ALA A 259 -4.45 -12.81 10.96
C ALA A 259 -4.89 -11.34 11.08
N GLY A 260 -6.07 -10.97 10.58
CA GLY A 260 -6.55 -9.59 10.57
C GLY A 260 -6.00 -8.76 9.42
N THR A 261 -6.31 -7.46 9.43
CA THR A 261 -5.93 -6.53 8.36
C THR A 261 -4.79 -5.61 8.78
N MET A 262 -3.65 -5.78 8.12
CA MET A 262 -2.45 -4.93 8.21
C MET A 262 -1.50 -5.27 7.04
N GLY A 263 -0.47 -4.46 6.80
CA GLY A 263 0.57 -4.80 5.82
C GLY A 263 0.05 -5.03 4.39
N SER A 264 -0.98 -4.27 3.98
CA SER A 264 -1.62 -4.35 2.65
C SER A 264 -2.02 -5.77 2.18
N ARG A 265 -2.32 -6.70 3.11
CA ARG A 265 -2.40 -8.14 2.79
C ARG A 265 -3.76 -8.67 2.34
N SER A 266 -4.85 -7.94 2.55
CA SER A 266 -6.17 -8.57 2.58
C SER A 266 -6.63 -9.15 1.23
N LEU A 267 -6.45 -8.43 0.12
CA LEU A 267 -6.90 -8.90 -1.19
C LEU A 267 -6.10 -10.13 -1.66
N GLN A 268 -4.77 -10.09 -1.51
CA GLN A 268 -3.91 -11.20 -1.94
C GLN A 268 -4.00 -12.44 -1.05
N THR A 269 -4.55 -12.34 0.17
CA THR A 269 -4.68 -13.45 1.12
C THR A 269 -6.15 -13.85 1.27
N ALA A 270 -6.96 -13.10 2.02
CA ALA A 270 -8.39 -13.36 2.18
C ALA A 270 -9.14 -13.36 0.85
N GLY A 271 -8.83 -12.45 -0.09
CA GLY A 271 -9.45 -12.48 -1.41
C GLY A 271 -9.15 -13.78 -2.18
N SER A 272 -7.91 -14.27 -2.09
CA SER A 272 -7.53 -15.57 -2.66
C SER A 272 -8.16 -16.75 -1.93
N ALA A 273 -8.33 -16.68 -0.60
CA ALA A 273 -9.07 -17.67 0.15
C ALA A 273 -10.54 -17.73 -0.27
N ILE A 274 -11.19 -16.57 -0.48
CA ILE A 274 -12.56 -16.52 -1.01
C ILE A 274 -12.62 -17.06 -2.44
N TYR A 275 -11.65 -16.72 -3.29
CA TYR A 275 -11.57 -17.27 -4.65
C TYR A 275 -11.51 -18.81 -4.66
N GLU A 276 -10.59 -19.41 -3.90
CA GLU A 276 -10.46 -20.88 -3.84
C GLU A 276 -11.69 -21.53 -3.16
N ALA A 277 -12.25 -20.91 -2.13
CA ALA A 277 -13.49 -21.38 -1.51
C ALA A 277 -14.65 -21.41 -2.52
N SER A 278 -14.86 -20.29 -3.23
CA SER A 278 -15.90 -20.18 -4.25
C SER A 278 -15.67 -21.14 -5.42
N LYS A 279 -14.42 -21.39 -5.82
CA LYS A 279 -14.08 -22.37 -6.85
C LYS A 279 -14.50 -23.79 -6.45
N VAL A 280 -14.23 -24.21 -5.22
CA VAL A 280 -14.66 -25.54 -4.73
C VAL A 280 -16.19 -25.62 -4.65
N VAL A 281 -16.86 -24.57 -4.18
CA VAL A 281 -18.33 -24.48 -4.17
C VAL A 281 -18.90 -24.57 -5.60
N LEU A 282 -18.28 -23.90 -6.57
CA LEU A 282 -18.69 -23.96 -7.97
C LEU A 282 -18.60 -25.38 -8.52
N GLU A 283 -17.49 -26.08 -8.28
CA GLU A 283 -17.31 -27.44 -8.79
C GLU A 283 -18.29 -28.43 -8.13
N LYS A 284 -18.58 -28.28 -6.83
CA LYS A 284 -19.68 -29.01 -6.18
C LYS A 284 -21.02 -28.71 -6.86
N GLY A 285 -21.32 -27.43 -7.07
CA GLY A 285 -22.55 -26.98 -7.73
C GLY A 285 -22.69 -27.56 -9.14
N LYS A 286 -21.62 -27.56 -9.96
CA LYS A 286 -21.63 -28.12 -11.32
C LYS A 286 -21.92 -29.61 -11.33
N GLN A 287 -21.29 -30.38 -10.45
CA GLN A 287 -21.54 -31.83 -10.35
C GLN A 287 -23.00 -32.11 -9.98
N LEU A 288 -23.56 -31.36 -9.04
CA LEU A 288 -24.96 -31.50 -8.64
C LEU A 288 -25.92 -31.07 -9.77
N ALA A 289 -25.66 -29.93 -10.42
CA ALA A 289 -26.44 -29.45 -11.56
C ALA A 289 -26.40 -30.42 -12.74
N ALA A 290 -25.23 -31.03 -13.02
CA ALA A 290 -25.07 -32.02 -14.06
C ALA A 290 -25.95 -33.25 -13.85
N ASN A 291 -26.01 -33.75 -12.61
CA ASN A 291 -26.91 -34.84 -12.25
C ASN A 291 -28.39 -34.44 -12.41
N MET A 292 -28.77 -33.25 -11.96
CA MET A 292 -30.15 -32.76 -12.04
C MET A 292 -30.61 -32.51 -13.48
N LEU A 293 -29.70 -32.09 -14.36
CA LEU A 293 -29.98 -31.75 -15.76
C LEU A 293 -29.72 -32.90 -16.74
N GLU A 294 -29.25 -34.04 -16.25
CA GLU A 294 -28.80 -35.20 -17.04
C GLU A 294 -27.77 -34.79 -18.13
N ALA A 295 -26.78 -33.99 -17.72
CA ALA A 295 -25.73 -33.44 -18.58
C ALA A 295 -24.32 -33.81 -18.05
N SER A 296 -23.28 -33.57 -18.85
CA SER A 296 -21.90 -33.64 -18.36
C SER A 296 -21.60 -32.44 -17.46
N ALA A 297 -20.83 -32.64 -16.38
CA ALA A 297 -20.35 -31.53 -15.54
C ALA A 297 -19.48 -30.53 -16.34
N ASP A 298 -18.75 -31.03 -17.34
CA ASP A 298 -17.94 -30.20 -18.26
C ASP A 298 -18.81 -29.26 -19.13
N ASP A 299 -20.09 -29.62 -19.33
CA ASP A 299 -21.04 -28.80 -20.09
C ASP A 299 -21.79 -27.80 -19.19
N ILE A 300 -21.56 -27.79 -17.87
CA ILE A 300 -22.21 -26.85 -16.95
C ILE A 300 -21.38 -25.57 -16.81
N VAL A 301 -22.02 -24.43 -17.09
CA VAL A 301 -21.43 -23.09 -17.00
C VAL A 301 -22.23 -22.21 -16.05
N VAL A 302 -21.57 -21.18 -15.53
CA VAL A 302 -22.20 -20.15 -14.70
C VAL A 302 -23.06 -19.25 -15.58
N GLY A 303 -24.33 -19.09 -15.20
CA GLY A 303 -25.27 -18.13 -15.76
C GLY A 303 -25.63 -17.05 -14.73
N GLU A 304 -26.68 -16.28 -15.01
CA GLU A 304 -27.16 -15.22 -14.11
C GLU A 304 -27.89 -15.85 -12.91
N GLY A 305 -27.22 -15.95 -11.75
CA GLY A 305 -27.76 -16.53 -10.52
C GLY A 305 -28.04 -18.04 -10.55
N ALA A 306 -27.53 -18.76 -11.54
CA ALA A 306 -27.81 -20.18 -11.77
C ALA A 306 -26.66 -20.89 -12.48
N LEU A 307 -26.69 -22.22 -12.46
CA LEU A 307 -25.84 -23.07 -13.31
C LEU A 307 -26.67 -23.60 -14.49
N GLN A 308 -26.09 -23.62 -15.68
CA GLN A 308 -26.81 -23.98 -16.91
C GLN A 308 -25.98 -24.82 -17.87
N VAL A 309 -26.62 -25.55 -18.77
CA VAL A 309 -25.93 -26.25 -19.86
C VAL A 309 -25.43 -25.25 -20.90
N ALA A 310 -24.16 -25.38 -21.29
CA ALA A 310 -23.51 -24.52 -22.27
C ALA A 310 -24.32 -24.42 -23.57
N GLY A 311 -24.63 -23.19 -23.98
CA GLY A 311 -25.41 -22.90 -25.18
C GLY A 311 -26.92 -23.16 -25.07
N VAL A 312 -27.43 -23.62 -23.91
CA VAL A 312 -28.86 -23.88 -23.68
C VAL A 312 -29.34 -23.25 -22.36
N PRO A 313 -29.48 -21.90 -22.29
CA PRO A 313 -29.84 -21.21 -21.03
C PRO A 313 -31.19 -21.64 -20.41
N ALA A 314 -32.10 -22.18 -21.23
CA ALA A 314 -33.37 -22.72 -20.76
C ALA A 314 -33.23 -24.00 -19.92
N LYS A 315 -32.06 -24.64 -19.93
CA LYS A 315 -31.70 -25.76 -19.05
C LYS A 315 -30.77 -25.25 -17.95
N SER A 316 -31.36 -24.71 -16.89
CA SER A 316 -30.64 -24.16 -15.75
C SER A 316 -31.22 -24.68 -14.43
N VAL A 317 -30.40 -24.63 -13.38
CA VAL A 317 -30.78 -24.87 -11.99
C VAL A 317 -30.22 -23.72 -11.17
N SER A 318 -31.10 -23.07 -10.41
CA SER A 318 -30.72 -21.97 -9.52
C SER A 318 -29.90 -22.45 -8.32
N TRP A 319 -29.14 -21.54 -7.71
CA TRP A 319 -28.41 -21.84 -6.47
C TRP A 319 -29.31 -22.30 -5.32
N ALA A 320 -30.55 -21.78 -5.25
CA ALA A 320 -31.54 -22.21 -4.26
C ALA A 320 -31.99 -23.66 -4.47
N GLU A 321 -32.23 -24.06 -5.72
CA GLU A 321 -32.57 -25.45 -6.07
C GLU A 321 -31.40 -26.40 -5.78
N LEU A 322 -30.16 -25.97 -6.07
CA LEU A 322 -28.96 -26.74 -5.71
C LEU A 322 -28.81 -26.88 -4.20
N ALA A 323 -29.01 -25.80 -3.43
CA ALA A 323 -28.97 -25.83 -1.96
C ALA A 323 -30.05 -26.75 -1.36
N ALA A 324 -31.22 -26.85 -1.98
CA ALA A 324 -32.25 -27.80 -1.57
C ALA A 324 -31.91 -29.25 -1.93
N ALA A 325 -31.22 -29.48 -3.06
CA ALA A 325 -30.91 -30.81 -3.56
C ALA A 325 -29.64 -31.43 -2.94
N VAL A 326 -28.71 -30.63 -2.42
CA VAL A 326 -27.41 -31.12 -1.92
C VAL A 326 -27.55 -32.07 -0.71
N ASP A 327 -28.63 -31.97 0.06
CA ASP A 327 -28.88 -32.88 1.19
C ASP A 327 -29.80 -34.07 0.83
N ASP A 328 -30.29 -34.13 -0.40
CA ASP A 328 -31.05 -35.27 -0.92
C ASP A 328 -30.09 -36.33 -1.52
N ASN A 329 -29.88 -37.42 -0.78
CA ASN A 329 -29.04 -38.54 -1.19
C ASN A 329 -29.50 -39.24 -2.49
N SER A 330 -30.72 -39.00 -2.97
CA SER A 330 -31.21 -39.53 -4.25
C SER A 330 -30.76 -38.70 -5.47
N VAL A 331 -30.35 -37.45 -5.24
CA VAL A 331 -29.92 -36.50 -6.27
C VAL A 331 -28.41 -36.22 -6.17
N ARG A 332 -27.89 -36.08 -4.94
CA ARG A 332 -26.46 -35.81 -4.70
C ARG A 332 -25.59 -36.98 -5.20
N PRO A 333 -24.49 -36.72 -5.95
CA PRO A 333 -23.47 -37.73 -6.21
C PRO A 333 -23.03 -38.45 -4.93
N SER A 334 -22.88 -39.78 -4.98
CA SER A 334 -22.60 -40.60 -3.79
C SER A 334 -21.26 -40.30 -3.12
N ASP A 335 -20.32 -39.72 -3.86
CA ASP A 335 -18.96 -39.33 -3.47
C ASP A 335 -18.84 -37.86 -3.06
N MET A 336 -19.93 -37.10 -3.09
CA MET A 336 -19.98 -35.70 -2.66
C MET A 336 -20.54 -35.59 -1.23
N ASP A 337 -19.94 -34.72 -0.42
CA ASP A 337 -20.45 -34.35 0.90
C ASP A 337 -21.71 -33.45 0.81
N GLY A 338 -22.51 -33.39 1.89
CA GLY A 338 -23.62 -32.44 1.98
C GLY A 338 -23.17 -30.98 2.08
N GLY A 339 -24.11 -30.05 1.91
CA GLY A 339 -23.84 -28.62 1.90
C GLY A 339 -23.10 -28.10 0.66
N LEU A 340 -23.39 -26.84 0.32
CA LEU A 340 -22.70 -26.09 -0.74
C LEU A 340 -21.79 -25.03 -0.12
N ASP A 341 -20.80 -25.51 0.64
CA ASP A 341 -19.81 -24.66 1.26
C ASP A 341 -18.41 -25.26 1.19
N HIS A 342 -17.43 -24.37 1.36
CA HIS A 342 -16.05 -24.74 1.57
C HIS A 342 -15.33 -23.69 2.40
N GLU A 343 -14.49 -24.14 3.33
CA GLU A 343 -13.60 -23.30 4.12
C GLU A 343 -12.16 -23.79 4.02
N LEU A 344 -11.22 -22.85 4.05
CA LEU A 344 -9.79 -23.13 4.02
C LEU A 344 -8.99 -22.03 4.72
N VAL A 345 -7.72 -22.32 4.97
CA VAL A 345 -6.68 -21.30 5.18
C VAL A 345 -5.85 -21.27 3.91
N PHE A 346 -5.91 -20.17 3.18
CA PHE A 346 -5.03 -19.93 2.05
C PHE A 346 -3.63 -19.64 2.58
N ASP A 347 -2.65 -20.47 2.22
CA ASP A 347 -1.24 -20.36 2.65
C ASP A 347 -0.27 -20.74 1.52
N GLU A 348 -0.69 -20.57 0.27
CA GLU A 348 0.09 -21.00 -0.90
C GLU A 348 1.03 -19.91 -1.44
N GLY A 349 0.98 -18.71 -0.87
CA GLY A 349 1.75 -17.53 -1.30
C GLY A 349 2.80 -17.06 -0.30
N ASP A 350 3.64 -16.13 -0.74
CA ASP A 350 4.56 -15.33 0.09
C ASP A 350 4.25 -13.83 -0.15
N SER A 351 4.97 -12.92 0.49
CA SER A 351 4.83 -11.46 0.37
C SER A 351 4.76 -11.00 -1.09
N THR A 352 3.96 -9.99 -1.44
CA THR A 352 4.01 -9.39 -2.80
C THR A 352 4.70 -8.03 -2.75
N PHE A 353 5.24 -7.59 -3.89
CA PHE A 353 6.03 -6.36 -3.97
C PHE A 353 5.42 -5.37 -4.98
N PRO A 354 4.37 -4.64 -4.57
CA PRO A 354 3.82 -3.55 -5.36
C PRO A 354 4.84 -2.41 -5.42
N PHE A 355 4.76 -1.61 -6.46
CA PHE A 355 5.73 -0.54 -6.73
C PHE A 355 5.05 0.60 -7.46
N GLY A 356 5.72 1.73 -7.58
CA GLY A 356 5.16 2.86 -8.30
C GLY A 356 6.12 4.03 -8.38
N SER A 357 5.70 5.06 -9.11
CA SER A 357 6.44 6.31 -9.27
C SER A 357 5.52 7.52 -9.11
N HIS A 358 5.96 8.50 -8.34
CA HIS A 358 5.21 9.70 -7.98
C HIS A 358 5.99 10.95 -8.39
N VAL A 359 5.26 11.96 -8.89
CA VAL A 359 5.78 13.31 -9.14
C VAL A 359 4.98 14.32 -8.32
N ALA A 360 5.66 15.09 -7.49
CA ALA A 360 5.08 16.23 -6.76
C ALA A 360 5.61 17.54 -7.35
N VAL A 361 4.72 18.50 -7.54
CA VAL A 361 5.05 19.85 -8.01
C VAL A 361 4.66 20.83 -6.93
N VAL A 362 5.63 21.58 -6.42
CA VAL A 362 5.43 22.55 -5.34
C VAL A 362 5.90 23.94 -5.75
N GLU A 363 5.32 24.97 -5.14
CA GLU A 363 5.90 26.31 -5.09
C GLU A 363 6.36 26.62 -3.68
N VAL A 364 7.56 27.18 -3.58
CA VAL A 364 8.10 27.71 -2.32
C VAL A 364 8.18 29.22 -2.39
N ASP A 365 7.52 29.90 -1.47
CA ASP A 365 7.64 31.35 -1.31
C ASP A 365 8.96 31.72 -0.64
N ARG A 366 9.80 32.50 -1.32
CA ARG A 366 11.10 32.93 -0.80
C ARG A 366 10.98 33.83 0.44
N GLU A 367 9.92 34.62 0.58
CA GLU A 367 9.75 35.57 1.69
C GLU A 367 9.23 34.90 2.95
N THR A 368 8.28 33.97 2.81
CA THR A 368 7.58 33.34 3.95
C THR A 368 8.05 31.92 4.26
N GLY A 369 8.71 31.25 3.32
CA GLY A 369 9.02 29.82 3.38
C GLY A 369 7.80 28.91 3.14
N GLU A 370 6.63 29.47 2.85
CA GLU A 370 5.41 28.71 2.61
C GLU A 370 5.57 27.78 1.40
N VAL A 371 5.10 26.54 1.56
CA VAL A 371 5.11 25.51 0.53
C VAL A 371 3.68 25.24 0.09
N GLU A 372 3.39 25.47 -1.18
CA GLU A 372 2.11 25.13 -1.81
C GLU A 372 2.28 23.91 -2.71
N LEU A 373 1.47 22.88 -2.51
CA LEU A 373 1.44 21.72 -3.41
C LEU A 373 0.50 22.01 -4.58
N LEU A 374 1.07 22.21 -5.77
CA LEU A 374 0.31 22.54 -6.98
C LEU A 374 -0.32 21.31 -7.63
N ARG A 375 0.46 20.24 -7.74
CA ARG A 375 0.05 18.98 -8.39
C ARG A 375 0.74 17.79 -7.73
N HIS A 376 0.03 16.68 -7.66
CA HIS A 376 0.61 15.39 -7.30
C HIS A 376 0.10 14.33 -8.27
N ILE A 377 1.04 13.69 -8.97
CA ILE A 377 0.78 12.65 -9.95
C ILE A 377 1.34 11.34 -9.41
N ALA A 378 0.53 10.29 -9.37
CA ALA A 378 0.91 8.98 -8.87
C ALA A 378 0.58 7.88 -9.90
N VAL A 379 1.57 7.04 -10.19
CA VAL A 379 1.37 5.80 -10.94
C VAL A 379 1.80 4.64 -10.07
N ASP A 380 0.84 3.82 -9.65
CA ASP A 380 1.07 2.64 -8.83
C ASP A 380 0.86 1.34 -9.63
N ASP A 381 1.52 0.27 -9.21
CA ASP A 381 1.35 -1.08 -9.73
C ASP A 381 1.09 -2.04 -8.57
N CYS A 382 -0.17 -2.43 -8.44
CA CYS A 382 -0.63 -3.41 -7.47
C CYS A 382 -1.02 -4.75 -8.11
N GLY A 383 -0.36 -5.12 -9.22
CA GLY A 383 -0.73 -6.30 -9.98
C GLY A 383 -2.14 -6.16 -10.57
N THR A 384 -2.91 -7.25 -10.55
CA THR A 384 -4.28 -7.25 -11.09
C THR A 384 -5.22 -6.36 -10.26
N ILE A 385 -5.86 -5.41 -10.93
CA ILE A 385 -6.80 -4.47 -10.27
C ILE A 385 -8.21 -5.06 -10.25
N LEU A 386 -8.68 -5.43 -9.06
CA LEU A 386 -10.04 -5.93 -8.87
C LEU A 386 -11.10 -4.82 -8.97
N ASN A 387 -10.87 -3.69 -8.30
CA ASN A 387 -11.80 -2.55 -8.29
C ASN A 387 -11.04 -1.22 -8.39
N PRO A 388 -11.03 -0.58 -9.58
CA PRO A 388 -10.31 0.67 -9.79
C PRO A 388 -10.74 1.80 -8.86
N MET A 389 -12.02 1.88 -8.49
CA MET A 389 -12.54 2.95 -7.62
C MET A 389 -12.02 2.82 -6.19
N LEU A 390 -11.98 1.58 -5.64
CA LEU A 390 -11.38 1.33 -4.33
C LEU A 390 -9.86 1.58 -4.34
N VAL A 391 -9.17 1.21 -5.41
CA VAL A 391 -7.74 1.49 -5.60
C VAL A 391 -7.49 3.00 -5.57
N THR A 392 -8.21 3.78 -6.37
CA THR A 392 -8.10 5.25 -6.37
C THR A 392 -8.40 5.86 -5.00
N GLY A 393 -9.42 5.38 -4.29
CA GLY A 393 -9.70 5.83 -2.93
C GLY A 393 -8.54 5.59 -1.95
N GLN A 394 -7.91 4.42 -2.01
CA GLN A 394 -6.73 4.09 -1.21
C GLN A 394 -5.53 4.96 -1.57
N GLN A 395 -5.27 5.17 -2.87
CA GLN A 395 -4.22 6.07 -3.35
C GLN A 395 -4.41 7.48 -2.78
N HIS A 396 -5.60 8.05 -2.91
CA HIS A 396 -5.90 9.41 -2.42
C HIS A 396 -5.63 9.56 -0.92
N GLY A 397 -6.16 8.64 -0.10
CA GLY A 397 -5.92 8.68 1.34
C GLY A 397 -4.44 8.55 1.70
N GLY A 398 -3.69 7.71 0.97
CA GLY A 398 -2.27 7.47 1.24
C GLY A 398 -1.39 8.64 0.80
N ILE A 399 -1.71 9.23 -0.36
CA ILE A 399 -1.04 10.41 -0.88
C ILE A 399 -1.21 11.58 0.09
N ALA A 400 -2.45 11.85 0.55
CA ALA A 400 -2.71 12.90 1.53
C ALA A 400 -1.88 12.72 2.81
N GLN A 401 -1.83 11.50 3.35
CA GLN A 401 -1.04 11.20 4.57
C GLN A 401 0.47 11.36 4.36
N GLY A 402 1.01 10.95 3.20
CA GLY A 402 2.45 11.08 2.95
C GLY A 402 2.88 12.53 2.69
N ILE A 403 2.07 13.31 1.98
CA ILE A 403 2.26 14.76 1.85
C ILE A 403 2.17 15.42 3.24
N ALA A 404 1.21 15.00 4.06
CA ALA A 404 1.05 15.51 5.41
C ALA A 404 2.30 15.32 6.26
N GLN A 405 2.88 14.11 6.23
CA GLN A 405 4.13 13.81 6.91
C GLN A 405 5.31 14.68 6.38
N ALA A 406 5.32 14.97 5.07
CA ALA A 406 6.39 15.77 4.47
C ALA A 406 6.29 17.27 4.80
N LEU A 407 5.09 17.82 4.92
CA LEU A 407 4.88 19.28 4.98
C LEU A 407 4.37 19.81 6.32
N TRP A 408 3.60 19.03 7.10
CA TRP A 408 2.83 19.55 8.23
C TRP A 408 2.90 18.72 9.50
N GLU A 409 2.64 17.42 9.43
CA GLU A 409 2.43 16.56 10.60
C GLU A 409 3.73 16.25 11.34
N GLN A 410 3.74 16.53 12.65
CA GLN A 410 4.83 16.18 13.54
C GLN A 410 4.29 15.92 14.94
N VAL A 411 4.74 14.83 15.58
CA VAL A 411 4.58 14.66 17.02
C VAL A 411 5.82 15.22 17.71
N GLN A 412 5.62 16.18 18.61
CA GLN A 412 6.71 16.88 19.30
C GLN A 412 6.61 16.75 20.82
N TYR A 413 7.78 16.68 21.44
CA TYR A 413 7.98 16.73 22.88
C TYR A 413 9.00 17.83 23.20
N ASP A 414 8.82 18.52 24.33
CA ASP A 414 9.81 19.47 24.83
C ASP A 414 10.95 18.76 25.60
N GLU A 415 11.90 19.53 26.12
CA GLU A 415 13.08 19.01 26.84
C GLU A 415 12.73 18.26 28.14
N ASP A 416 11.53 18.51 28.70
CA ASP A 416 11.01 17.85 29.90
C ASP A 416 10.09 16.66 29.56
N ALA A 417 10.02 16.28 28.28
CA ALA A 417 9.14 15.25 27.72
C ALA A 417 7.64 15.53 27.86
N ASN A 418 7.24 16.80 27.90
CA ASN A 418 5.83 17.16 27.76
C ASN A 418 5.43 17.08 26.27
N PRO A 419 4.29 16.47 25.93
CA PRO A 419 3.79 16.44 24.56
C PRO A 419 3.32 17.84 24.14
N VAL A 420 3.95 18.39 23.11
CA VAL A 420 3.65 19.73 22.56
C VAL A 420 2.47 19.66 21.59
N THR A 421 2.41 18.61 20.76
CA THR A 421 1.33 18.39 19.78
C THR A 421 0.33 17.36 20.30
N ALA A 422 -0.37 17.70 21.39
CA ALA A 422 -1.25 16.77 22.10
C ALA A 422 -2.72 16.82 21.62
N ASN A 423 -3.05 17.62 20.60
CA ASN A 423 -4.40 17.78 20.07
C ASN A 423 -4.37 18.34 18.63
N LEU A 424 -5.53 18.45 17.97
CA LEU A 424 -5.62 18.88 16.56
C LEU A 424 -5.46 20.40 16.33
N MET A 425 -5.31 21.22 17.38
CA MET A 425 -4.91 22.63 17.20
C MET A 425 -3.42 22.73 16.87
N ASP A 426 -2.62 21.82 17.42
CA ASP A 426 -1.15 21.84 17.31
C ASP A 426 -0.64 20.76 16.33
N TYR A 427 -1.36 19.66 16.17
CA TYR A 427 -1.10 18.64 15.16
C TYR A 427 -1.78 19.00 13.84
N LEU A 428 -1.00 19.53 12.90
CA LEU A 428 -1.48 20.13 11.65
C LEU A 428 -1.87 19.08 10.60
N MET A 429 -2.94 18.34 10.85
CA MET A 429 -3.57 17.46 9.86
C MET A 429 -4.17 18.31 8.74
N PRO A 430 -3.82 18.07 7.45
CA PRO A 430 -4.32 18.89 6.36
C PRO A 430 -5.83 18.72 6.15
N SER A 431 -6.46 19.80 5.71
CA SER A 431 -7.85 19.85 5.27
C SER A 431 -7.96 19.73 3.74
N ALA A 432 -9.19 19.68 3.24
CA ALA A 432 -9.44 19.67 1.79
C ALA A 432 -8.98 20.95 1.07
N ALA A 433 -8.78 22.06 1.79
CA ALA A 433 -8.28 23.31 1.20
C ALA A 433 -6.76 23.33 1.04
N ASP A 434 -6.05 22.47 1.77
CA ASP A 434 -4.58 22.43 1.81
C ASP A 434 -3.99 21.49 0.73
N LEU A 435 -4.84 20.68 0.08
CA LEU A 435 -4.44 19.65 -0.87
C LEU A 435 -5.14 19.84 -2.22
N PRO A 436 -4.42 19.68 -3.36
CA PRO A 436 -5.06 19.64 -4.66
C PRO A 436 -5.80 18.30 -4.85
N SER A 437 -6.62 18.21 -5.90
CA SER A 437 -7.01 16.90 -6.42
C SER A 437 -5.78 16.14 -6.92
N PHE A 438 -5.72 14.84 -6.65
CA PHE A 438 -4.63 14.00 -7.08
C PHE A 438 -4.88 13.41 -8.47
N GLU A 439 -3.82 13.30 -9.27
CA GLU A 439 -3.84 12.65 -10.58
C GLU A 439 -3.29 11.24 -10.42
N THR A 440 -4.16 10.23 -10.34
CA THR A 440 -3.74 8.83 -10.15
C THR A 440 -4.02 7.98 -11.39
N SER A 441 -3.10 7.07 -11.69
CA SER A 441 -3.29 6.00 -12.68
C SER A 441 -2.50 4.77 -12.25
N ASN A 442 -2.59 3.68 -13.01
CA ASN A 442 -1.94 2.43 -12.63
C ASN A 442 -1.27 1.75 -13.82
N THR A 443 -0.22 1.00 -13.53
CA THR A 443 0.24 -0.09 -14.39
C THR A 443 -0.13 -1.42 -13.73
N GLU A 444 -0.14 -2.51 -14.50
CA GLU A 444 -0.42 -3.84 -13.95
C GLU A 444 0.72 -4.80 -14.29
N THR A 445 1.29 -5.39 -13.23
CA THR A 445 2.30 -6.45 -13.28
C THR A 445 1.91 -7.54 -12.29
N ALA A 446 1.17 -8.55 -12.77
CA ALA A 446 0.56 -9.56 -11.92
C ALA A 446 1.58 -10.27 -11.00
N SER A 447 1.15 -10.60 -9.79
CA SER A 447 1.93 -11.44 -8.88
C SER A 447 1.78 -12.91 -9.26
N PRO A 448 2.87 -13.69 -9.32
CA PRO A 448 2.78 -15.14 -9.49
C PRO A 448 2.42 -15.88 -8.19
N ARG A 449 2.18 -15.17 -7.07
CA ARG A 449 2.08 -15.76 -5.70
C ARG A 449 0.66 -16.06 -5.23
N ASN A 450 -0.35 -15.65 -5.98
CA ASN A 450 -1.74 -15.86 -5.61
C ASN A 450 -2.61 -15.99 -6.86
N PRO A 451 -3.74 -16.71 -6.79
CA PRO A 451 -4.59 -16.99 -7.95
C PRO A 451 -5.21 -15.73 -8.58
N LEU A 452 -5.26 -14.61 -7.85
CA LEU A 452 -5.83 -13.37 -8.34
C LEU A 452 -4.83 -12.53 -9.15
N GLY A 453 -3.53 -12.85 -9.11
CA GLY A 453 -2.49 -11.97 -9.67
C GLY A 453 -2.35 -10.63 -8.94
N ALA A 454 -3.04 -10.45 -7.81
CA ALA A 454 -3.16 -9.19 -7.11
C ALA A 454 -1.98 -8.94 -6.16
N LYS A 455 -1.66 -7.67 -5.93
CA LYS A 455 -0.79 -7.19 -4.86
C LYS A 455 -1.57 -6.21 -3.98
N GLY A 456 -1.08 -5.95 -2.78
CA GLY A 456 -1.63 -4.90 -1.94
C GLY A 456 -1.39 -3.49 -2.50
N ILE A 457 -2.28 -2.53 -2.19
CA ILE A 457 -2.11 -1.10 -2.52
C ILE A 457 -2.31 -0.20 -1.29
N GLY A 458 -2.69 -0.82 -0.17
CA GLY A 458 -3.21 -0.13 0.99
C GLY A 458 -2.22 0.88 1.57
N GLU A 459 -0.91 0.71 1.43
CA GLU A 459 0.09 1.59 2.04
C GLU A 459 0.94 2.37 1.02
N SER A 460 0.78 2.06 -0.26
CA SER A 460 1.55 2.55 -1.39
C SER A 460 1.62 4.08 -1.48
N GLY A 461 0.46 4.74 -1.34
CA GLY A 461 0.35 6.20 -1.40
C GLY A 461 1.27 6.91 -0.40
N THR A 462 1.38 6.43 0.84
CA THR A 462 2.27 7.02 1.86
C THR A 462 3.75 6.80 1.57
N ILE A 463 4.09 5.71 0.87
CA ILE A 463 5.48 5.34 0.58
C ILE A 463 6.02 6.24 -0.54
N GLY A 464 5.28 6.40 -1.64
CA GLY A 464 5.71 7.20 -2.80
C GLY A 464 5.55 8.72 -2.60
N SER A 465 4.47 9.17 -1.97
CA SER A 465 4.17 10.61 -1.89
C SER A 465 5.07 11.39 -0.93
N THR A 466 5.44 10.80 0.21
CA THR A 466 6.32 11.44 1.21
C THR A 466 7.65 11.90 0.60
N PRO A 467 8.47 11.01 -0.01
CA PRO A 467 9.71 11.42 -0.65
C PRO A 467 9.49 12.30 -1.88
N ALA A 468 8.42 12.11 -2.67
CA ALA A 468 8.16 12.97 -3.82
C ALA A 468 7.93 14.43 -3.38
N ALA A 469 7.07 14.66 -2.39
CA ALA A 469 6.80 16.00 -1.86
C ALA A 469 8.05 16.64 -1.23
N HIS A 470 8.78 15.87 -0.41
CA HIS A 470 10.02 16.34 0.21
C HIS A 470 11.13 16.64 -0.82
N ASN A 471 11.32 15.77 -1.82
CA ASN A 471 12.25 16.03 -2.92
C ASN A 471 11.84 17.28 -3.71
N ALA A 472 10.55 17.55 -3.88
CA ALA A 472 10.08 18.75 -4.58
C ALA A 472 10.49 20.04 -3.84
N VAL A 473 10.34 20.07 -2.51
CA VAL A 473 10.79 21.21 -1.69
C VAL A 473 12.30 21.39 -1.77
N CYS A 474 13.07 20.30 -1.63
CA CYS A 474 14.53 20.37 -1.76
C CYS A 474 14.97 20.82 -3.16
N ASP A 475 14.31 20.33 -4.22
CA ASP A 475 14.60 20.71 -5.59
C ASP A 475 14.31 22.21 -5.83
N ALA A 476 13.21 22.75 -5.31
CA ALA A 476 12.90 24.18 -5.43
C ALA A 476 14.08 25.06 -4.97
N LEU A 477 14.76 24.65 -3.89
CA LEU A 477 15.80 25.42 -3.21
C LEU A 477 17.23 25.05 -3.62
N SER A 478 17.41 23.92 -4.31
CA SER A 478 18.71 23.34 -4.66
C SER A 478 19.67 24.29 -5.37
N HIS A 479 19.15 25.13 -6.27
CA HIS A 479 19.93 26.11 -7.04
C HIS A 479 20.53 27.24 -6.18
N LEU A 480 20.05 27.41 -4.94
CA LEU A 480 20.60 28.34 -3.95
C LEU A 480 21.69 27.68 -3.07
N GLY A 481 21.95 26.39 -3.25
CA GLY A 481 22.88 25.61 -2.40
C GLY A 481 22.21 24.94 -1.19
N ILE A 482 20.89 25.07 -1.04
CA ILE A 482 20.13 24.37 0.00
C ILE A 482 19.77 22.98 -0.52
N GLU A 483 20.56 21.98 -0.14
CA GLU A 483 20.40 20.62 -0.66
C GLU A 483 19.53 19.72 0.23
N HIS A 484 19.14 20.13 1.44
CA HIS A 484 18.32 19.31 2.34
C HIS A 484 17.69 20.15 3.46
N ILE A 485 16.47 19.77 3.85
CA ILE A 485 15.74 20.27 5.01
C ILE A 485 15.13 19.05 5.70
N ASP A 486 15.24 18.95 7.02
CA ASP A 486 14.57 17.86 7.75
C ASP A 486 13.04 18.03 7.70
N MET A 487 12.31 16.91 7.57
CA MET A 487 10.85 16.93 7.61
C MET A 487 10.32 17.18 9.04
N PRO A 488 9.13 17.79 9.17
CA PRO A 488 8.33 18.38 8.09
C PRO A 488 8.94 19.69 7.56
N CYS A 489 8.79 19.91 6.25
CA CYS A 489 9.17 21.15 5.56
C CYS A 489 8.18 22.29 5.85
N THR A 490 7.98 22.60 7.13
CA THR A 490 7.11 23.70 7.57
C THR A 490 7.61 25.04 7.03
N PRO A 491 6.75 26.07 6.93
CA PRO A 491 7.17 27.40 6.52
C PRO A 491 8.36 27.93 7.32
N GLN A 492 8.38 27.68 8.64
CA GLN A 492 9.49 28.08 9.49
C GLN A 492 10.79 27.34 9.18
N ALA A 493 10.75 26.04 8.92
CA ALA A 493 11.94 25.25 8.58
C ALA A 493 12.54 25.71 7.24
N VAL A 494 11.69 25.91 6.24
CA VAL A 494 12.08 26.41 4.92
C VAL A 494 12.62 27.83 5.00
N TRP A 495 11.92 28.72 5.70
CA TRP A 495 12.37 30.10 5.89
C TRP A 495 13.75 30.16 6.57
N LYS A 496 13.98 29.36 7.62
CA LYS A 496 15.29 29.27 8.29
C LYS A 496 16.39 28.82 7.33
N ALA A 497 16.12 27.86 6.45
CA ALA A 497 17.09 27.41 5.46
C ALA A 497 17.43 28.55 4.46
N LEU A 498 16.42 29.30 4.01
CA LEU A 498 16.59 30.46 3.12
C LEU A 498 17.42 31.59 3.75
N GLN A 499 17.41 31.73 5.08
CA GLN A 499 18.25 32.74 5.75
C GLN A 499 19.75 32.39 5.78
N THR A 500 20.15 31.20 5.30
CA THR A 500 21.56 30.77 5.31
C THR A 500 22.34 31.11 4.03
N VAL A 501 21.66 31.63 3.00
CA VAL A 501 22.21 31.84 1.65
C VAL A 501 22.21 33.30 1.22
#